data_AF-A0A558HBZ8-F1
#
_entry.id   AF-A0A558HBZ8-F1
#
_cell.length_a   1.000
_cell.length_b   1.000
_cell.length_c   1.000
_cell.angle_alpha   90.00
_cell.angle_beta   90.00
_cell.angle_gamma   90.00
#
_symmetry.space_group_name_H-M   'P 1'
#
loop_
_entity.id
_entity.type
_entity.pdbx_description
1 polymer ?
#
loop_
_entity_poly.entity_id
_entity_poly.type
_entity_poly.pdbx_seq_one_letter_code
_entity_poly.pdbx_strand_id
1 'polypeptide(L)'
;MSNSANIDGGLRERKRAATRLAITAVARTLTAERGLNGYTVEEVCEEAGISRRTFFNYFHSKEDAVIGAFSDDLPQDSLDNFNRDPERLPDGISATLLAALYHLTVDIVERSTISRTEIQQLIAAIKAEPQLLGRMTLEGEARERQFMELIAAREGLSPGHPEIIMASAVFGAVSKKTSHQFFSEDNTRPYRELLDQNLAAARKLLSQPLDTSPAQTPKDPA
;
A
#
# COMPACT_ATOMS: atom_id res chain seq x y z
N MET A 1 36.63 -3.55 2.47
CA MET A 1 36.17 -3.35 1.08
C MET A 1 34.65 -3.53 0.91
N SER A 2 33.88 -3.69 2.00
CA SER A 2 32.42 -3.98 1.93
C SER A 2 31.51 -2.76 2.01
N ASN A 3 32.05 -1.54 2.14
CA ASN A 3 31.24 -0.33 2.31
C ASN A 3 30.88 0.37 0.99
N SER A 4 31.71 0.27 -0.05
CA SER A 4 31.47 0.93 -1.34
C SER A 4 30.38 0.25 -2.17
N ALA A 5 30.26 -1.09 -2.09
CA ALA A 5 29.22 -1.83 -2.80
C ALA A 5 27.80 -1.53 -2.28
N ASN A 6 27.67 -1.26 -0.97
CA ASN A 6 26.39 -0.92 -0.36
C ASN A 6 25.97 0.53 -0.64
N ILE A 7 26.94 1.45 -0.74
CA ILE A 7 26.70 2.85 -1.13
C ILE A 7 26.29 2.96 -2.61
N ASP A 8 26.92 2.20 -3.50
CA ASP A 8 26.56 2.16 -4.93
C ASP A 8 25.18 1.52 -5.16
N GLY A 9 24.81 0.50 -4.39
CA GLY A 9 23.47 -0.10 -4.39
C GLY A 9 22.40 0.93 -4.00
N GLY A 10 22.59 1.59 -2.86
CA GLY A 10 21.65 2.61 -2.38
C GLY A 10 21.52 3.82 -3.31
N LEU A 11 22.60 4.24 -3.99
CA LEU A 11 22.53 5.35 -4.95
C LEU A 11 21.74 4.98 -6.22
N ARG A 12 21.87 3.73 -6.69
CA ARG A 12 21.11 3.23 -7.85
C ARG A 12 19.62 3.10 -7.52
N GLU A 13 19.28 2.56 -6.36
CA GLU A 13 17.89 2.46 -5.90
C GLU A 13 17.24 3.84 -5.76
N ARG A 14 17.95 4.80 -5.14
CA ARG A 14 17.47 6.19 -5.03
C ARG A 14 17.24 6.84 -6.40
N LYS A 15 18.17 6.67 -7.35
CA LYS A 15 18.00 7.20 -8.72
C LYS A 15 16.84 6.52 -9.45
N ARG A 16 16.65 5.22 -9.24
CA ARG A 16 15.52 4.46 -9.79
C ARG A 16 14.19 4.99 -9.26
N ALA A 17 14.06 5.13 -7.94
CA ALA A 17 12.87 5.69 -7.30
C ALA A 17 12.59 7.13 -7.76
N ALA A 18 13.60 8.00 -7.79
CA ALA A 18 13.45 9.37 -8.24
C ALA A 18 12.98 9.47 -9.71
N THR A 19 13.54 8.66 -10.60
CA THR A 19 13.12 8.62 -12.02
C THR A 19 11.67 8.16 -12.15
N ARG A 20 11.29 7.16 -11.36
CA ARG A 20 9.93 6.62 -11.34
C ARG A 20 8.90 7.65 -10.87
N LEU A 21 9.22 8.39 -9.81
CA LEU A 21 8.37 9.48 -9.30
C LEU A 21 8.23 10.59 -10.34
N ALA A 22 9.32 10.97 -11.01
CA ALA A 22 9.28 11.99 -12.06
C ALA A 22 8.35 11.59 -13.23
N ILE A 23 8.47 10.36 -13.74
CA ILE A 23 7.57 9.83 -14.77
C ILE A 23 6.11 9.84 -14.30
N THR A 24 5.88 9.40 -13.06
CA THR A 24 4.54 9.30 -12.47
C THR A 24 3.90 10.68 -12.33
N ALA A 25 4.64 11.67 -11.84
CA ALA A 25 4.16 13.04 -11.67
C ALA A 25 3.76 13.67 -13.01
N VAL A 26 4.59 13.50 -14.05
CA VAL A 26 4.30 13.96 -15.41
C VAL A 26 3.06 13.25 -15.97
N ALA A 27 3.00 11.92 -15.90
CA ALA A 27 1.88 11.15 -16.42
C ALA A 27 0.55 11.53 -15.74
N ARG A 28 0.54 11.72 -14.41
CA ARG A 28 -0.65 12.17 -13.66
C ARG A 28 -1.07 13.58 -14.06
N THR A 29 -0.11 14.49 -14.26
CA THR A 29 -0.39 15.87 -14.67
C THR A 29 -1.04 15.90 -16.06
N LEU A 30 -0.42 15.25 -17.04
CA LEU A 30 -0.96 15.17 -18.40
C LEU A 30 -2.32 14.46 -18.45
N THR A 31 -2.53 13.42 -17.64
CA THR A 31 -3.82 12.74 -17.54
C THR A 31 -4.90 13.63 -16.93
N ALA A 32 -4.57 14.39 -15.88
CA ALA A 32 -5.52 15.30 -15.26
C ALA A 32 -5.92 16.45 -16.19
N GLU A 33 -5.01 16.93 -17.04
CA GLU A 33 -5.24 18.05 -17.96
C GLU A 33 -5.92 17.63 -19.27
N ARG A 34 -5.50 16.50 -19.86
CA ARG A 34 -5.84 16.13 -21.25
C ARG A 34 -6.52 14.76 -21.36
N GLY A 35 -6.67 14.03 -20.26
CA GLY A 35 -7.08 12.62 -20.27
C GLY A 35 -5.97 11.70 -20.79
N LEU A 36 -6.15 10.39 -20.61
CA LEU A 36 -5.17 9.37 -21.01
C LEU A 36 -4.92 9.40 -22.52
N ASN A 37 -5.94 9.63 -23.34
CA ASN A 37 -5.80 9.64 -24.80
C ASN A 37 -5.30 10.98 -25.37
N GLY A 38 -5.18 12.02 -24.54
CA GLY A 38 -4.79 13.36 -24.98
C GLY A 38 -3.28 13.62 -25.03
N TYR A 39 -2.44 12.63 -24.70
CA TYR A 39 -0.99 12.73 -24.76
C TYR A 39 -0.32 11.39 -25.09
N THR A 40 0.95 11.44 -25.46
CA THR A 40 1.78 10.32 -25.91
C THR A 40 2.86 9.95 -24.89
N VAL A 41 3.44 8.74 -25.00
CA VAL A 41 4.59 8.35 -24.16
C VAL A 41 5.80 9.23 -24.47
N GLU A 42 5.91 9.70 -25.70
CA GLU A 42 6.94 10.64 -26.16
C GLU A 42 6.89 11.96 -25.38
N GLU A 43 5.70 12.56 -25.24
CA GLU A 43 5.51 13.78 -24.44
C GLU A 43 5.89 13.56 -22.97
N VAL A 44 5.53 12.41 -22.38
CA VAL A 44 5.98 12.07 -21.01
C VAL A 44 7.50 11.99 -20.94
N CYS A 45 8.13 11.37 -21.94
CA CYS A 45 9.58 11.22 -21.98
C CYS A 45 10.29 12.58 -22.12
N GLU A 46 9.76 13.47 -22.95
CA GLU A 46 10.27 14.83 -23.14
C GLU A 46 10.16 15.64 -21.85
N GLU A 47 9.00 15.67 -21.21
CA GLU A 47 8.78 16.40 -19.96
C GLU A 47 9.57 15.83 -18.77
N ALA A 48 9.73 14.50 -18.71
CA ALA A 48 10.52 13.84 -17.66
C ALA A 48 12.03 13.82 -17.95
N GLY A 49 12.47 14.26 -19.13
CA GLY A 49 13.89 14.27 -19.53
C GLY A 49 14.51 12.88 -19.68
N ILE A 50 13.76 11.91 -20.19
CA ILE A 50 14.19 10.51 -20.34
C ILE A 50 13.99 9.98 -21.77
N SER A 51 14.58 8.82 -22.07
CA SER A 51 14.32 8.13 -23.34
C SER A 51 13.06 7.26 -23.26
N ARG A 52 12.46 6.96 -24.42
CA ARG A 52 11.36 5.99 -24.53
C ARG A 52 11.74 4.61 -23.97
N ARG A 53 12.96 4.13 -24.24
CA ARG A 53 13.48 2.89 -23.64
C ARG A 53 13.50 2.97 -22.12
N THR A 54 13.90 4.12 -21.58
CA THR A 54 13.88 4.34 -20.13
C THR A 54 12.47 4.23 -19.60
N PHE A 55 11.48 4.90 -20.19
CA PHE A 55 10.07 4.78 -19.77
C PHE A 55 9.61 3.33 -19.67
N PHE A 56 9.84 2.52 -20.72
CA PHE A 56 9.43 1.12 -20.75
C PHE A 56 10.23 0.21 -19.81
N ASN A 57 11.38 0.65 -19.29
CA ASN A 57 12.07 -0.06 -18.21
C ASN A 57 11.36 0.12 -16.85
N TYR A 58 10.49 1.13 -16.71
CA TYR A 58 9.76 1.43 -15.47
C TYR A 58 8.28 1.06 -15.56
N PHE A 59 7.64 1.26 -16.72
CA PHE A 59 6.20 1.12 -16.89
C PHE A 59 5.86 0.43 -18.21
N HIS A 60 4.85 -0.43 -18.21
CA HIS A 60 4.39 -1.10 -19.43
C HIS A 60 3.41 -0.24 -20.24
N SER A 61 2.72 0.69 -19.57
CA SER A 61 1.68 1.54 -20.17
C SER A 61 1.62 2.94 -19.53
N LYS A 62 0.82 3.84 -20.11
CA LYS A 62 0.55 5.17 -19.52
C LYS A 62 -0.25 5.02 -18.24
N GLU A 63 -1.19 4.09 -18.22
CA GLU A 63 -2.04 3.74 -17.09
C GLU A 63 -1.18 3.32 -15.89
N ASP A 64 -0.19 2.45 -16.10
CA ASP A 64 0.74 2.02 -15.06
C ASP A 64 1.57 3.21 -14.53
N ALA A 65 1.96 4.13 -15.41
CA ALA A 65 2.68 5.35 -15.04
C ALA A 65 1.80 6.32 -14.24
N VAL A 66 0.52 6.43 -14.55
CA VAL A 66 -0.43 7.27 -13.78
C VAL A 66 -0.69 6.68 -12.41
N ILE A 67 -0.98 5.39 -12.34
CA ILE A 67 -1.21 4.71 -11.06
C ILE A 67 0.08 4.74 -10.23
N GLY A 68 1.23 4.68 -10.90
CA GLY A 68 2.54 4.76 -10.29
C GLY A 68 2.84 3.49 -9.52
N ALA A 69 2.54 2.32 -10.11
CA ALA A 69 2.49 0.99 -9.50
C ALA A 69 3.33 0.90 -8.22
N PHE A 70 2.80 0.65 -7.05
CA PHE A 70 3.61 0.72 -5.82
C PHE A 70 4.52 -0.50 -5.65
N SER A 71 5.10 -0.98 -6.75
CA SER A 71 6.13 -2.02 -6.84
C SER A 71 7.49 -1.45 -6.40
N ASP A 72 7.50 -0.68 -5.31
CA ASP A 72 8.73 -0.53 -4.57
C ASP A 72 8.85 -1.85 -3.81
N ASP A 73 9.79 -2.69 -4.25
CA ASP A 73 10.16 -3.90 -3.53
C ASP A 73 10.31 -3.51 -2.05
N LEU A 74 9.61 -4.24 -1.16
CA LEU A 74 9.69 -3.96 0.26
C LEU A 74 11.17 -3.99 0.68
N PRO A 75 11.67 -2.96 1.40
CA PRO A 75 13.08 -2.94 1.77
C PRO A 75 13.44 -4.22 2.50
N GLN A 76 14.54 -4.86 2.10
CA GLN A 76 14.89 -6.19 2.61
C GLN A 76 15.07 -6.18 4.13
N ASP A 77 15.60 -5.10 4.70
CA ASP A 77 15.72 -4.92 6.15
C ASP A 77 14.36 -4.82 6.85
N SER A 78 13.37 -4.18 6.23
CA SER A 78 11.98 -4.16 6.72
C SER A 78 11.37 -5.57 6.70
N LEU A 79 11.62 -6.35 5.65
CA LEU A 79 11.18 -7.74 5.54
C LEU A 79 11.87 -8.65 6.56
N ASP A 80 13.17 -8.48 6.77
CA ASP A 80 13.93 -9.25 7.76
C ASP A 80 13.42 -8.95 9.18
N ASN A 81 13.15 -7.68 9.48
CA ASN A 81 12.51 -7.28 10.74
C ASN A 81 11.10 -7.86 10.87
N PHE A 82 10.30 -7.83 9.80
CA PHE A 82 8.98 -8.43 9.76
C PHE A 82 9.03 -9.93 10.00
N ASN A 83 10.07 -10.64 9.55
CA ASN A 83 10.21 -12.09 9.69
C ASN A 83 10.94 -12.53 10.97
N ARG A 84 11.36 -11.60 11.84
CA ARG A 84 12.13 -11.93 13.05
C ARG A 84 11.30 -12.77 14.03
N ASP A 85 11.86 -13.93 14.39
CA ASP A 85 11.49 -14.85 15.47
C ASP A 85 9.98 -14.98 15.79
N PRO A 86 9.12 -15.38 14.82
CA PRO A 86 7.74 -15.72 15.15
C PRO A 86 7.73 -17.01 15.98
N GLU A 87 7.13 -16.95 17.18
CA GLU A 87 6.70 -18.16 17.88
C GLU A 87 5.52 -18.78 17.11
N ARG A 88 5.84 -19.61 16.13
CA ARG A 88 4.85 -20.23 15.23
C ARG A 88 4.00 -21.23 15.98
N LEU A 89 2.70 -21.12 15.80
CA LEU A 89 1.73 -22.07 16.34
C LEU A 89 1.32 -23.08 15.26
N PRO A 90 1.06 -24.35 15.61
CA PRO A 90 0.67 -25.37 14.62
C PRO A 90 -0.63 -25.04 13.87
N ASP A 91 -1.54 -24.32 14.51
CA ASP A 91 -2.87 -23.97 13.98
C ASP A 91 -3.30 -22.61 14.52
N GLY A 92 -2.44 -21.60 14.29
CA GLY A 92 -2.72 -20.25 14.77
C GLY A 92 -1.67 -19.22 14.37
N ILE A 93 -2.03 -17.95 14.48
CA ILE A 93 -1.13 -16.82 14.32
C ILE A 93 -0.36 -16.49 15.61
N SER A 94 0.90 -16.11 15.45
CA SER A 94 1.76 -15.70 16.56
C SER A 94 1.24 -14.43 17.25
N ALA A 95 1.48 -14.32 18.56
CA ALA A 95 1.13 -13.13 19.34
C ALA A 95 1.88 -11.86 18.89
N THR A 96 2.91 -12.01 18.05
CA THR A 96 3.75 -10.91 17.55
C THR A 96 3.33 -10.40 16.17
N LEU A 97 2.42 -11.08 15.46
CA LEU A 97 2.04 -10.74 14.09
C LEU A 97 1.56 -9.29 13.97
N LEU A 98 0.67 -8.83 14.85
CA LEU A 98 0.15 -7.46 14.80
C LEU A 98 1.26 -6.42 14.97
N ALA A 99 2.20 -6.64 15.88
CA ALA A 99 3.34 -5.75 16.08
C ALA A 99 4.27 -5.75 14.85
N ALA A 100 4.51 -6.91 14.24
CA ALA A 100 5.31 -7.02 13.02
C ALA A 100 4.66 -6.25 11.85
N LEU A 101 3.34 -6.42 11.65
CA LEU A 101 2.57 -5.69 10.64
C LEU A 101 2.60 -4.17 10.85
N TYR A 102 2.44 -3.74 12.10
CA TYR A 102 2.54 -2.34 12.49
C TYR A 102 3.90 -1.75 12.12
N HIS A 103 4.99 -2.38 12.56
CA HIS A 103 6.35 -1.88 12.31
C HIS A 103 6.69 -1.88 10.83
N LEU A 104 6.31 -2.92 10.09
CA LEU A 104 6.50 -2.99 8.64
C LEU A 104 5.80 -1.80 7.95
N THR A 105 4.53 -1.54 8.28
CA THR A 105 3.74 -0.49 7.64
C THR A 105 4.26 0.91 7.97
N VAL A 106 4.61 1.15 9.23
CA VAL A 106 5.20 2.44 9.65
C VAL A 106 6.53 2.67 8.93
N ASP A 107 7.40 1.68 8.87
CA ASP A 107 8.71 1.80 8.20
C ASP A 107 8.55 2.06 6.70
N ILE A 108 7.65 1.34 6.01
CA ILE A 108 7.35 1.59 4.59
C ILE A 108 6.88 3.03 4.37
N VAL A 109 5.93 3.52 5.17
CA VAL A 109 5.34 4.85 4.96
C VAL A 109 6.32 5.97 5.36
N GLU A 110 7.08 5.80 6.43
CA GLU A 110 8.07 6.81 6.87
C GLU A 110 9.28 6.89 5.91
N ARG A 111 9.61 5.81 5.20
CA ARG A 111 10.64 5.80 4.15
C ARG A 111 10.12 6.23 2.78
N SER A 112 8.81 6.13 2.55
CA SER A 112 8.17 6.55 1.31
C SER A 112 8.31 8.07 1.13
N THR A 113 8.67 8.47 -0.09
CA THR A 113 8.74 9.89 -0.49
C THR A 113 7.43 10.42 -1.06
N ILE A 114 6.36 9.62 -1.03
CA ILE A 114 5.04 10.01 -1.57
C ILE A 114 4.52 11.23 -0.80
N SER A 115 4.32 12.31 -1.53
CA SER A 115 3.81 13.59 -1.03
C SER A 115 2.28 13.69 -1.14
N ARG A 116 1.69 14.64 -0.40
CA ARG A 116 0.25 14.99 -0.54
C ARG A 116 -0.08 15.41 -1.97
N THR A 117 0.80 16.18 -2.59
CA THR A 117 0.65 16.66 -3.98
C THR A 117 0.53 15.49 -4.95
N GLU A 118 1.35 14.45 -4.78
CA GLU A 118 1.28 13.25 -5.63
C GLU A 118 -0.04 12.50 -5.50
N ILE A 119 -0.60 12.43 -4.28
CA ILE A 119 -1.92 11.83 -4.05
C ILE A 119 -3.02 12.69 -4.67
N GLN A 120 -2.95 14.02 -4.54
CA GLN A 120 -3.90 14.93 -5.19
C GLN A 120 -3.86 14.81 -6.72
N GLN A 121 -2.66 14.71 -7.31
CA GLN A 121 -2.47 14.48 -8.74
C GLN A 121 -3.07 13.14 -9.19
N LEU A 122 -2.90 12.07 -8.40
CA LEU A 122 -3.55 10.78 -8.68
C LEU A 122 -5.07 10.90 -8.65
N ILE A 123 -5.62 11.56 -7.61
CA ILE A 123 -7.08 11.79 -7.51
C ILE A 123 -7.59 12.61 -8.69
N ALA A 124 -6.86 13.64 -9.12
CA ALA A 124 -7.21 14.45 -10.28
C ALA A 124 -7.21 13.63 -11.57
N ALA A 125 -6.17 12.81 -11.79
CA ALA A 125 -6.09 11.91 -12.93
C ALA A 125 -7.24 10.89 -12.95
N ILE A 126 -7.60 10.30 -11.81
CA ILE A 126 -8.75 9.38 -11.70
C ILE A 126 -10.08 10.09 -11.97
N LYS A 127 -10.24 11.33 -11.51
CA LYS A 127 -11.44 12.13 -11.81
C LYS A 127 -11.59 12.40 -13.31
N ALA A 128 -10.49 12.68 -13.99
CA ALA A 128 -10.47 12.86 -15.45
C ALA A 128 -10.71 11.54 -16.19
N GLU A 129 -10.19 10.43 -15.66
CA GLU A 129 -10.23 9.09 -16.28
C GLU A 129 -10.77 8.03 -15.31
N PRO A 130 -12.10 7.95 -15.08
CA PRO A 130 -12.69 7.03 -14.11
C PRO A 130 -12.41 5.55 -14.39
N GLN A 131 -12.10 5.20 -15.63
CA GLN A 131 -11.69 3.85 -16.04
C GLN A 131 -10.43 3.35 -15.32
N LEU A 132 -9.58 4.25 -14.83
CA LEU A 132 -8.44 3.92 -13.99
C LEU A 132 -8.83 3.24 -12.67
N LEU A 133 -10.08 3.43 -12.18
CA LEU A 133 -10.56 2.77 -10.97
C LEU A 133 -10.57 1.24 -11.09
N GLY A 134 -10.96 0.70 -12.26
CA GLY A 134 -10.95 -0.75 -12.48
C GLY A 134 -9.52 -1.30 -12.42
N ARG A 135 -8.58 -0.58 -13.03
CA ARG A 135 -7.16 -0.94 -13.01
C ARG A 135 -6.56 -0.88 -11.60
N MET A 136 -6.85 0.17 -10.84
CA MET A 136 -6.44 0.28 -9.44
C MET A 136 -7.03 -0.82 -8.55
N THR A 137 -8.25 -1.25 -8.83
CA THR A 137 -8.89 -2.36 -8.10
C THR A 137 -8.10 -3.64 -8.31
N LEU A 138 -7.79 -3.99 -9.56
CA LEU A 138 -7.00 -5.17 -9.92
C LEU A 138 -5.59 -5.14 -9.30
N GLU A 139 -4.95 -3.98 -9.29
CA GLU A 139 -3.64 -3.81 -8.64
C GLU A 139 -3.70 -3.89 -7.12
N GLY A 140 -4.78 -3.38 -6.53
CA GLY A 140 -5.08 -3.52 -5.11
C GLY A 140 -5.21 -4.98 -4.70
N GLU A 141 -5.99 -5.77 -5.45
CA GLU A 141 -6.17 -7.21 -5.24
C GLU A 141 -4.85 -7.98 -5.38
N ALA A 142 -4.04 -7.65 -6.38
CA ALA A 142 -2.73 -8.27 -6.56
C ALA A 142 -1.81 -7.99 -5.35
N ARG A 143 -1.81 -6.76 -4.83
CA ARG A 143 -1.03 -6.39 -3.64
C ARG A 143 -1.56 -7.07 -2.37
N GLU A 144 -2.87 -7.11 -2.20
CA GLU A 144 -3.49 -7.80 -1.06
C GLU A 144 -3.09 -9.28 -1.04
N ARG A 145 -3.06 -9.95 -2.20
CA ARG A 145 -2.55 -11.32 -2.32
C ARG A 145 -1.08 -11.45 -1.91
N GLN A 146 -0.21 -10.55 -2.39
CA GLN A 146 1.20 -10.55 -1.98
C GLN A 146 1.37 -10.34 -0.47
N PHE A 147 0.58 -9.44 0.12
CA PHE A 147 0.62 -9.17 1.55
C PHE A 147 0.13 -10.38 2.36
N MET A 148 -0.92 -11.04 1.91
CA MET A 148 -1.41 -12.28 2.50
C MET A 148 -0.37 -13.40 2.44
N GLU A 149 0.34 -13.54 1.32
CA GLU A 149 1.44 -14.52 1.17
C GLU A 149 2.59 -14.23 2.15
N LEU A 150 2.94 -12.96 2.38
CA LEU A 150 3.96 -12.57 3.37
C LEU A 150 3.56 -12.97 4.79
N ILE A 151 2.31 -12.72 5.18
CA ILE A 151 1.78 -13.11 6.49
C ILE A 151 1.79 -14.64 6.63
N ALA A 152 1.29 -15.35 5.61
CA ALA A 152 1.27 -16.81 5.58
C ALA A 152 2.67 -17.41 5.77
N ALA A 153 3.66 -16.88 5.04
CA ALA A 153 5.04 -17.33 5.11
C ALA A 153 5.68 -17.06 6.47
N ARG A 154 5.41 -15.90 7.09
CA ARG A 154 5.88 -15.58 8.45
C ARG A 154 5.36 -16.61 9.46
N GLU A 155 4.06 -16.88 9.42
CA GLU A 155 3.37 -17.73 10.40
C GLU A 155 3.53 -19.24 10.11
N GLY A 156 3.96 -19.62 8.91
CA GLY A 156 4.07 -21.03 8.52
C GLY A 156 2.71 -21.67 8.20
N LEU A 157 1.73 -20.86 7.81
CA LEU A 157 0.37 -21.28 7.48
C LEU A 157 0.10 -21.17 5.98
N SER A 158 -1.00 -21.77 5.51
CA SER A 158 -1.49 -21.58 4.14
C SER A 158 -2.07 -20.16 3.97
N PRO A 159 -1.90 -19.49 2.81
CA PRO A 159 -2.60 -18.24 2.50
C PRO A 159 -4.13 -18.37 2.59
N GLY A 160 -4.67 -19.58 2.41
CA GLY A 160 -6.10 -19.87 2.58
C GLY A 160 -6.55 -20.10 4.02
N HIS A 161 -5.64 -20.02 5.01
CA HIS A 161 -5.98 -20.21 6.41
C HIS A 161 -6.89 -19.06 6.90
N PRO A 162 -8.01 -19.33 7.60
CA PRO A 162 -8.98 -18.30 7.99
C PRO A 162 -8.35 -17.13 8.76
N GLU A 163 -7.42 -17.41 9.67
CA GLU A 163 -6.74 -16.34 10.43
C GLU A 163 -5.82 -15.48 9.56
N ILE A 164 -5.19 -16.04 8.53
CA ILE A 164 -4.33 -15.29 7.60
C ILE A 164 -5.18 -14.36 6.72
N ILE A 165 -6.29 -14.89 6.20
CA ILE A 165 -7.28 -14.12 5.42
C ILE A 165 -7.79 -12.94 6.26
N MET A 166 -8.23 -13.22 7.50
CA MET A 166 -8.77 -12.18 8.38
C MET A 166 -7.72 -11.18 8.85
N ALA A 167 -6.49 -11.63 9.17
CA ALA A 167 -5.40 -10.74 9.54
C ALA A 167 -5.07 -9.77 8.40
N SER A 168 -4.94 -10.28 7.17
CA SER A 168 -4.69 -9.46 5.98
C SER A 168 -5.83 -8.45 5.75
N ALA A 169 -7.09 -8.92 5.75
CA ALA A 169 -8.25 -8.07 5.46
C ALA A 169 -8.45 -6.97 6.51
N VAL A 170 -8.42 -7.30 7.80
CA VAL A 170 -8.62 -6.34 8.90
C VAL A 170 -7.48 -5.33 8.93
N PHE A 171 -6.24 -5.79 8.86
CA PHE A 171 -5.09 -4.90 8.88
C PHE A 171 -5.04 -4.02 7.63
N GLY A 172 -5.33 -4.57 6.45
CA GLY A 172 -5.44 -3.83 5.20
C GLY A 172 -6.49 -2.72 5.26
N ALA A 173 -7.67 -2.98 5.84
CA ALA A 173 -8.71 -1.98 6.02
C ALA A 173 -8.27 -0.84 6.97
N VAL A 174 -7.62 -1.18 8.09
CA VAL A 174 -7.06 -0.18 9.02
C VAL A 174 -6.00 0.67 8.32
N SER A 175 -5.02 0.04 7.65
CA SER A 175 -3.95 0.72 6.94
C SER A 175 -4.48 1.62 5.82
N LYS A 176 -5.48 1.17 5.06
CA LYS A 176 -6.15 1.97 4.03
C LYS A 176 -6.82 3.21 4.63
N LYS A 177 -7.54 3.05 5.76
CA LYS A 177 -8.19 4.17 6.46
C LYS A 177 -7.14 5.17 6.99
N THR A 178 -6.06 4.66 7.57
CA THR A 178 -4.94 5.47 8.07
C THR A 178 -4.30 6.26 6.93
N SER A 179 -4.00 5.64 5.78
CA SER A 179 -3.41 6.34 4.63
C SER A 179 -4.32 7.45 4.11
N HIS A 180 -5.63 7.20 4.02
CA HIS A 180 -6.59 8.24 3.61
C HIS A 180 -6.59 9.45 4.57
N GLN A 181 -6.52 9.21 5.88
CA GLN A 181 -6.40 10.30 6.87
C GLN A 181 -5.02 10.97 6.82
N PHE A 182 -3.96 10.20 6.61
CA PHE A 182 -2.61 10.73 6.58
C PHE A 182 -2.46 11.75 5.45
N PHE A 183 -2.98 11.44 4.26
CA PHE A 183 -2.88 12.27 3.07
C PHE A 183 -3.97 13.36 2.94
N SER A 184 -4.96 13.44 3.84
CA SER A 184 -5.97 14.51 3.80
C SER A 184 -5.39 15.89 4.08
N GLU A 185 -5.85 16.94 3.40
CA GLU A 185 -5.29 18.31 3.48
C GLU A 185 -5.15 18.85 4.91
N ASP A 186 -6.13 18.55 5.78
CA ASP A 186 -6.15 19.05 7.16
C ASP A 186 -5.23 18.30 8.14
N ASN A 187 -4.53 17.25 7.68
CA ASN A 187 -3.74 16.43 8.58
C ASN A 187 -2.38 17.06 8.89
N THR A 188 -2.07 17.18 10.18
CA THR A 188 -0.76 17.61 10.70
C THR A 188 -0.06 16.50 11.50
N ARG A 189 -0.72 15.36 11.68
CA ARG A 189 -0.27 14.27 12.55
C ARG A 189 0.57 13.26 11.76
N PRO A 190 1.59 12.64 12.39
CA PRO A 190 2.40 11.61 11.77
C PRO A 190 1.58 10.33 11.52
N TYR A 191 1.96 9.56 10.50
CA TYR A 191 1.28 8.32 10.11
C TYR A 191 1.13 7.34 11.30
N ARG A 192 2.20 7.21 12.09
CA ARG A 192 2.26 6.35 13.28
C ARG A 192 1.13 6.62 14.26
N GLU A 193 0.88 7.90 14.57
CA GLU A 193 -0.14 8.29 15.54
C GLU A 193 -1.56 7.99 15.03
N LEU A 194 -1.78 8.16 13.73
CA LEU A 194 -3.04 7.78 13.08
C LEU A 194 -3.25 6.26 13.08
N LEU A 195 -2.18 5.50 12.81
CA LEU A 195 -2.23 4.04 12.83
C LEU A 195 -2.51 3.50 14.23
N ASP A 196 -1.84 4.05 15.25
CA ASP A 196 -2.07 3.73 16.67
C ASP A 196 -3.53 3.93 17.04
N GLN A 197 -4.08 5.10 16.69
CA GLN A 197 -5.48 5.44 16.96
C GLN A 197 -6.45 4.46 16.28
N ASN A 198 -6.25 4.17 14.99
CA ASN A 198 -7.14 3.32 14.22
C ASN A 198 -7.06 1.84 14.67
N LEU A 199 -5.86 1.34 14.99
CA LEU A 199 -5.69 0.00 15.56
C LEU A 199 -6.33 -0.10 16.95
N ALA A 200 -6.18 0.90 17.81
CA ALA A 200 -6.83 0.91 19.12
C ALA A 200 -8.36 0.88 19.00
N ALA A 201 -8.93 1.66 18.07
CA ALA A 201 -10.36 1.64 17.76
C ALA A 201 -10.82 0.28 17.23
N ALA A 202 -10.09 -0.32 16.28
CA ALA A 202 -10.42 -1.64 15.74
C ALA A 202 -10.38 -2.72 16.82
N ARG A 203 -9.35 -2.72 17.68
CA ARG A 203 -9.24 -3.65 18.81
C ARG A 203 -10.38 -3.51 19.79
N LYS A 204 -10.77 -2.27 20.13
CA LYS A 204 -11.90 -2.00 21.03
C LYS A 204 -13.23 -2.52 20.47
N LEU A 205 -13.42 -2.49 19.15
CA LEU A 205 -14.60 -3.07 18.50
C LEU A 205 -14.55 -4.60 18.55
N LEU A 206 -13.45 -5.18 18.09
CA LEU A 206 -13.30 -6.64 17.93
C LEU A 206 -13.16 -7.40 19.26
N SER A 207 -12.84 -6.72 20.36
CA SER A 207 -12.79 -7.33 21.70
C SER A 207 -14.15 -7.40 22.40
N GLN A 208 -15.22 -6.88 21.79
CA GLN A 208 -16.56 -6.93 22.38
C GLN A 208 -17.14 -8.34 22.31
N PRO A 209 -17.96 -8.74 23.30
CA PRO A 209 -18.68 -10.01 23.21
C PRO A 209 -19.68 -9.96 22.04
N LEU A 210 -19.67 -11.01 21.22
CA LEU A 210 -20.65 -11.19 20.15
C LEU A 210 -21.78 -12.10 20.67
N ASP A 211 -22.94 -11.52 20.98
CA ASP A 211 -24.15 -12.29 21.25
C ASP A 211 -24.81 -12.68 19.91
N THR A 212 -24.76 -13.96 19.57
CA THR A 212 -25.35 -14.52 18.35
C THR A 212 -26.74 -15.09 18.58
N SER A 213 -27.32 -14.90 19.78
CA SER A 213 -28.66 -15.34 20.08
C SER A 213 -29.66 -14.70 19.12
N PRO A 214 -30.62 -15.47 18.57
CA PRO A 214 -31.64 -14.91 17.68
C PRO A 214 -32.41 -13.81 18.42
N ALA A 215 -32.57 -12.65 17.77
CA ALA A 215 -33.33 -11.53 18.32
C ALA A 215 -34.70 -12.05 18.78
N GLN A 216 -35.01 -11.87 20.08
CA GLN A 216 -36.32 -12.24 20.61
C GLN A 216 -37.38 -11.50 19.80
N THR A 217 -38.21 -12.26 19.08
CA THR A 217 -39.37 -11.73 18.37
C THR A 217 -40.25 -11.05 19.41
N PRO A 218 -40.71 -9.80 19.19
CA PRO A 218 -41.60 -9.14 20.14
C PRO A 218 -42.80 -10.05 20.38
N LYS A 219 -43.07 -10.43 21.64
CA LYS A 219 -44.31 -11.11 21.99
C LYS A 219 -45.46 -10.17 21.64
N ASP A 220 -46.34 -10.61 20.74
CA ASP A 220 -47.58 -9.91 20.45
C ASP A 220 -48.35 -9.67 21.76
N PRO A 221 -48.83 -8.43 22.02
CA PRO A 221 -49.70 -8.18 23.15
C PRO A 221 -51.03 -8.89 22.91
N ALA A 222 -51.43 -9.71 23.88
CA ALA A 222 -52.73 -10.39 23.93
C ALA A 222 -53.89 -9.40 24.13
#